data_AF-A0A3B9I5U7-F1
#
_entry.id   AF-A0A3B9I5U7-F1
#
_cell.length_a   1.000
_cell.length_b   1.000
_cell.length_c   1.000
_cell.angle_alpha   90.00
_cell.angle_beta   90.00
_cell.angle_gamma   90.00
#
_symmetry.space_group_name_H-M   'P 1'
#
loop_
_entity.id
_entity.type
_entity.pdbx_description
1 polymer ?
#
loop_
_entity_poly.entity_id
_entity_poly.type
_entity_poly.pdbx_seq_one_letter_code
_entity_poly.pdbx_strand_id
1 'polypeptide(L)'
;MPKTITVLRILVASPSDLDEERKLLEGVIQELNLTWPQQLGISLELIKWETHAFPGAGTDPQDVINHQLPRDYDILLFMLWTRIGTPTPRAQSGTLEEFENAYERWRSNPKLLRLMIYFKNTPLSPDNIDPDQLRLLHEFRKSLGDRGILYSTFTGGEEFSQLLRIHLSKQVQDFLKDNNIGEMRPTEPVSTTETTQSLEESHDEILEDEGFLDLIETTVNASERATEVMKHITDAFEQLTAGTAQSTLDTKSITGDDNSKFAAYKRITNRQAENMTDFVARLQPEIPILGDALSDALDAYGRTMVLLPEFGKNTEGQSQLQNALSTASTLRITMVASKESMERFRSNLAGLPRITTQFNHAKRDILHVLDTLLSTYDRGLNLLGEIEMTGKSVLESWQSDGTSPTK
;
A
#
# COMPACT_ATOMS: atom_id res chain seq x y z
N MET A 1 0.32 -13.15 -37.35
CA MET A 1 0.84 -14.53 -37.26
C MET A 1 0.41 -15.11 -35.93
N PRO A 2 0.15 -16.43 -35.83
CA PRO A 2 -0.14 -17.07 -34.55
C PRO A 2 1.05 -16.89 -33.60
N LYS A 3 0.77 -16.62 -32.32
CA LYS A 3 1.76 -16.46 -31.25
C LYS A 3 1.58 -17.58 -30.23
N THR A 4 2.69 -18.09 -29.70
CA THR A 4 2.68 -18.98 -28.55
C THR A 4 2.54 -18.14 -27.28
N ILE A 5 1.62 -18.53 -26.39
CA ILE A 5 1.36 -17.86 -25.11
C ILE A 5 1.46 -18.92 -24.01
N THR A 6 2.17 -18.60 -22.93
CA THR A 6 2.20 -19.40 -21.71
C THR A 6 1.01 -19.06 -20.83
N VAL A 7 0.28 -20.06 -20.35
CA VAL A 7 -0.91 -19.84 -19.51
C VAL A 7 -0.57 -20.20 -18.08
N LEU A 8 -0.76 -19.25 -17.16
CA LEU A 8 -0.64 -19.46 -15.72
C LEU A 8 -2.02 -19.65 -15.11
N ARG A 9 -2.20 -20.77 -14.41
CA ARG A 9 -3.47 -21.17 -13.81
C ARG A 9 -3.54 -20.74 -12.36
N ILE A 10 -4.60 -20.01 -12.02
CA ILE A 10 -4.87 -19.49 -10.68
C ILE A 10 -6.08 -20.22 -10.13
N LEU A 11 -5.90 -21.05 -9.11
CA LEU A 11 -7.00 -21.61 -8.35
C LEU A 11 -7.42 -20.63 -7.26
N VAL A 12 -8.69 -20.23 -7.23
CA VAL A 12 -9.22 -19.37 -6.16
C VAL A 12 -10.07 -20.14 -5.15
N ALA A 13 -9.61 -20.11 -3.90
CA ALA A 13 -10.23 -20.74 -2.75
C ALA A 13 -10.69 -19.67 -1.76
N SER A 14 -12.00 -19.59 -1.54
CA SER A 14 -12.59 -18.64 -0.59
C SER A 14 -13.95 -19.15 -0.12
N PRO A 15 -14.42 -18.78 1.09
CA PRO A 15 -15.80 -18.99 1.48
C PRO A 15 -16.74 -18.08 0.66
N SER A 16 -18.05 -18.34 0.79
CA SER A 16 -19.10 -17.66 0.01
C SER A 16 -19.37 -16.20 0.42
N ASP A 17 -18.77 -15.71 1.51
CA ASP A 17 -18.91 -14.32 1.96
C ASP A 17 -17.96 -13.34 1.23
N LEU A 18 -17.28 -13.82 0.20
CA LEU A 18 -16.31 -13.07 -0.63
C LEU A 18 -16.68 -13.10 -2.13
N ASP A 19 -17.98 -13.24 -2.46
CA ASP A 19 -18.46 -13.26 -3.85
C ASP A 19 -18.11 -11.97 -4.63
N GLU A 20 -18.10 -10.82 -3.94
CA GLU A 20 -17.70 -9.54 -4.53
C GLU A 20 -16.22 -9.55 -4.90
N GLU A 21 -15.36 -9.99 -3.98
CA GLU A 21 -13.92 -10.12 -4.22
C GLU A 21 -13.62 -11.14 -5.32
N ARG A 22 -14.36 -12.25 -5.40
CA ARG A 22 -14.24 -13.21 -6.50
C ARG A 22 -14.54 -12.57 -7.86
N LYS A 23 -15.47 -11.61 -7.94
CA LYS A 23 -15.79 -10.85 -9.17
C LYS A 23 -14.72 -9.81 -9.48
N LEU A 24 -14.21 -9.11 -8.47
CA LEU A 24 -13.10 -8.17 -8.64
C LEU A 24 -11.85 -8.87 -9.17
N LEU A 25 -11.55 -10.07 -8.67
CA LEU A 25 -10.47 -10.91 -9.17
C LEU A 25 -10.66 -11.28 -10.66
N GLU A 26 -11.88 -11.66 -11.07
CA GLU A 26 -12.18 -11.89 -12.49
C GLU A 26 -11.91 -10.64 -13.33
N GLY A 27 -12.37 -9.47 -12.87
CA GLY A 27 -12.17 -8.20 -13.57
C GLY A 27 -10.70 -7.86 -13.73
N VAL A 28 -9.90 -7.99 -12.67
CA VAL A 28 -8.45 -7.76 -12.71
C VAL A 28 -7.78 -8.75 -13.67
N ILE A 29 -8.11 -10.03 -13.63
CA ILE A 29 -7.52 -11.03 -14.53
C ILE A 29 -7.89 -10.75 -15.99
N GLN A 30 -9.13 -10.36 -16.27
CA GLN A 30 -9.56 -9.98 -17.61
C GLN A 30 -8.81 -8.75 -18.11
N GLU A 31 -8.65 -7.73 -17.26
CA GLU A 31 -7.91 -6.50 -17.55
C GLU A 31 -6.45 -6.80 -17.90
N LEU A 32 -5.75 -7.59 -17.08
CA LEU A 32 -4.35 -7.95 -17.32
C LEU A 32 -4.19 -8.79 -18.60
N ASN A 33 -5.15 -9.66 -18.90
CA ASN A 33 -5.17 -10.45 -20.13
C ASN A 33 -5.43 -9.63 -21.41
N LEU A 34 -5.78 -8.33 -21.31
CA LEU A 34 -5.86 -7.45 -22.49
C LEU A 34 -4.47 -7.10 -23.04
N THR A 35 -3.45 -7.05 -22.18
CA THR A 35 -2.12 -6.55 -22.54
C THR A 35 -1.02 -7.60 -22.40
N TRP A 36 -1.06 -8.43 -21.36
CA TRP A 36 -0.01 -9.39 -21.04
C TRP A 36 0.25 -10.46 -22.10
N PRO A 37 -0.76 -11.03 -22.78
CA PRO A 37 -0.50 -12.03 -23.81
C PRO A 37 0.31 -11.47 -24.98
N GLN A 38 0.15 -10.17 -25.28
CA GLN A 38 0.87 -9.51 -26.35
C GLN A 38 2.25 -9.01 -25.92
N GLN A 39 2.36 -8.46 -24.71
CA GLN A 39 3.57 -7.82 -24.20
C GLN A 39 4.54 -8.82 -23.54
N LEU A 40 4.01 -9.75 -22.76
CA LEU A 40 4.78 -10.68 -21.92
C LEU A 40 4.71 -12.13 -22.43
N GLY A 41 3.83 -12.41 -23.39
CA GLY A 41 3.59 -13.79 -23.86
C GLY A 41 2.92 -14.66 -22.79
N ILE A 42 2.30 -14.06 -21.78
CA ILE A 42 1.62 -14.75 -20.67
C ILE A 42 0.14 -14.38 -20.62
N SER A 43 -0.70 -15.36 -20.31
CA SER A 43 -2.11 -15.16 -19.96
C SER A 43 -2.42 -15.84 -18.62
N LEU A 44 -3.32 -15.25 -17.85
CA LEU A 44 -3.83 -15.84 -16.62
C LEU A 44 -5.14 -16.59 -16.89
N GLU A 45 -5.27 -17.80 -16.35
CA GLU A 45 -6.50 -18.61 -16.39
C GLU A 45 -7.03 -18.76 -14.95
N LEU A 46 -8.23 -18.24 -14.67
CA LEU A 46 -8.84 -18.32 -13.35
C LEU A 46 -9.71 -19.58 -13.22
N ILE A 47 -9.30 -20.47 -12.33
CA ILE A 47 -10.01 -21.72 -12.01
C ILE A 47 -10.88 -21.51 -10.78
N LYS A 48 -12.17 -21.81 -10.94
CA LYS A 48 -13.18 -21.74 -9.88
C LYS A 48 -14.05 -22.98 -9.91
N TRP A 49 -14.48 -23.47 -8.75
CA TRP A 49 -15.39 -24.62 -8.70
C TRP A 49 -16.72 -24.32 -9.40
N GLU A 50 -17.22 -23.07 -9.34
CA GLU A 50 -18.48 -22.64 -9.95
C GLU A 50 -18.48 -22.80 -11.48
N THR A 51 -17.30 -22.72 -12.10
CA THR A 51 -17.14 -22.75 -13.56
C THR A 51 -16.45 -24.02 -14.06
N HIS A 52 -15.69 -24.70 -13.21
CA HIS A 52 -14.87 -25.87 -13.58
C HIS A 52 -15.33 -27.18 -12.94
N ALA A 53 -16.19 -27.14 -11.91
CA ALA A 53 -16.85 -28.33 -11.39
C ALA A 53 -18.24 -28.51 -12.03
N PHE A 54 -18.67 -29.76 -12.15
CA PHE A 54 -19.96 -30.17 -12.70
C PHE A 54 -20.65 -31.16 -11.74
N PRO A 55 -21.99 -31.23 -11.74
CA PRO A 55 -22.72 -32.14 -10.86
C PRO A 55 -22.20 -33.58 -10.96
N GLY A 56 -21.90 -34.18 -9.82
CA GLY A 56 -21.32 -35.51 -9.72
C GLY A 56 -21.60 -36.15 -8.35
N ALA A 57 -21.16 -37.38 -8.17
CA ALA A 57 -21.30 -38.12 -6.92
C ALA A 57 -19.90 -38.51 -6.39
N GLY A 58 -19.69 -38.29 -5.10
CA GLY A 58 -18.47 -38.60 -4.36
C GLY A 58 -18.83 -38.92 -2.91
N THR A 59 -17.84 -39.03 -2.02
CA THR A 59 -18.12 -39.29 -0.59
C THR A 59 -18.87 -38.12 0.08
N ASP A 60 -18.67 -36.92 -0.43
CA ASP A 60 -19.30 -35.67 -0.02
C ASP A 60 -19.14 -34.62 -1.15
N PRO A 61 -19.82 -33.46 -1.09
CA PRO A 61 -19.72 -32.45 -2.14
C PRO A 61 -18.30 -31.91 -2.38
N GLN A 62 -17.47 -31.79 -1.34
CA GLN A 62 -16.08 -31.32 -1.50
C GLN A 62 -15.22 -32.37 -2.22
N ASP A 63 -15.47 -33.66 -1.98
CA ASP A 63 -14.80 -34.76 -2.68
C ASP A 63 -15.04 -34.70 -4.21
N VAL A 64 -16.26 -34.36 -4.63
CA VAL A 64 -16.59 -34.17 -6.05
C VAL A 64 -15.80 -33.01 -6.65
N ILE A 65 -15.77 -31.87 -5.95
CA ILE A 65 -15.05 -30.67 -6.39
C ILE A 65 -13.53 -30.96 -6.48
N ASN A 66 -12.95 -31.57 -5.45
CA ASN A 66 -11.52 -31.87 -5.39
C ASN A 66 -11.04 -32.82 -6.49
N HIS A 67 -11.90 -33.73 -6.95
CA HIS A 67 -11.57 -34.64 -8.06
C HIS A 67 -11.69 -33.98 -9.43
N GLN A 68 -12.53 -32.96 -9.57
CA GLN A 68 -12.79 -32.28 -10.84
C GLN A 68 -11.90 -31.07 -11.05
N LEU A 69 -11.46 -30.40 -9.98
CA LEU A 69 -10.55 -29.27 -10.08
C LEU A 69 -9.17 -29.72 -10.57
N PRO A 70 -8.56 -29.01 -11.53
CA PRO A 70 -7.22 -29.29 -11.99
C PRO A 70 -6.22 -29.27 -10.84
N ARG A 71 -5.28 -30.22 -10.83
CA ARG A 71 -4.17 -30.25 -9.84
C ARG A 71 -2.91 -29.56 -10.36
N ASP A 72 -2.91 -29.13 -11.62
CA ASP A 72 -1.81 -28.48 -12.33
C ASP A 72 -2.04 -26.96 -12.41
N TYR A 73 -2.37 -26.34 -11.27
CA TYR A 73 -2.37 -24.88 -11.13
C TYR A 73 -1.05 -24.38 -10.55
N ASP A 74 -0.66 -23.17 -10.97
CA ASP A 74 0.60 -22.51 -10.66
C ASP A 74 0.47 -21.55 -9.47
N ILE A 75 -0.74 -21.02 -9.22
CA ILE A 75 -1.01 -20.09 -8.12
C ILE A 75 -2.26 -20.53 -7.36
N LEU A 76 -2.16 -20.65 -6.03
CA LEU A 76 -3.32 -20.65 -5.14
C LEU A 76 -3.58 -19.22 -4.68
N LEU A 77 -4.77 -18.70 -4.97
CA LEU A 77 -5.26 -17.46 -4.39
C LEU A 77 -6.30 -17.79 -3.32
N PHE A 78 -5.91 -17.61 -2.06
CA PHE A 78 -6.69 -17.96 -0.89
C PHE A 78 -7.20 -16.71 -0.18
N MET A 79 -8.52 -16.63 0.06
CA MET A 79 -9.12 -15.46 0.71
C MET A 79 -10.04 -15.86 1.86
N LEU A 80 -9.94 -15.14 2.98
CA LEU A 80 -10.82 -15.30 4.13
C LEU A 80 -11.32 -13.94 4.63
N TRP A 81 -12.51 -13.93 5.24
CA TRP A 81 -13.05 -12.75 5.91
C TRP A 81 -13.56 -13.05 7.32
N THR A 82 -14.77 -13.58 7.47
CA THR A 82 -15.39 -13.80 8.79
C THR A 82 -15.51 -15.25 9.18
N ARG A 83 -15.36 -16.12 8.19
CA ARG A 83 -15.58 -17.55 8.32
C ARG A 83 -14.49 -18.29 7.60
N ILE A 84 -14.20 -19.49 8.10
CA ILE A 84 -13.28 -20.43 7.46
C ILE A 84 -14.04 -21.39 6.54
N GLY A 85 -15.36 -21.52 6.72
CA GLY A 85 -16.26 -22.32 5.89
C GLY A 85 -16.93 -23.45 6.67
N THR A 86 -17.54 -24.40 5.94
CA THR A 86 -18.26 -25.54 6.51
C THR A 86 -17.37 -26.78 6.59
N PRO A 87 -17.36 -27.51 7.73
CA PRO A 87 -16.56 -28.71 7.91
C PRO A 87 -16.80 -29.77 6.83
N THR A 88 -15.73 -30.46 6.45
CA THR A 88 -15.77 -31.65 5.61
C THR A 88 -15.42 -32.87 6.47
N PRO A 89 -15.62 -34.11 5.98
CA PRO A 89 -15.13 -35.30 6.69
C PRO A 89 -13.61 -35.32 6.92
N ARG A 90 -12.85 -34.47 6.21
CA ARG A 90 -11.38 -34.45 6.16
C ARG A 90 -10.76 -33.21 6.80
N ALA A 91 -11.48 -32.09 6.90
CA ALA A 91 -10.94 -30.82 7.40
C ALA A 91 -11.98 -29.96 8.12
N GLN A 92 -11.51 -28.94 8.86
CA GLN A 92 -12.38 -27.99 9.55
C GLN A 92 -13.22 -27.13 8.60
N SER A 93 -12.79 -27.00 7.33
CA SER A 93 -13.64 -26.54 6.25
C SER A 93 -13.15 -27.01 4.88
N GLY A 94 -14.02 -26.95 3.87
CA GLY A 94 -13.64 -27.21 2.47
C GLY A 94 -12.56 -26.24 1.99
N THR A 95 -12.69 -24.96 2.31
CA THR A 95 -11.68 -23.93 1.99
C THR A 95 -10.33 -24.25 2.67
N LEU A 96 -10.33 -24.69 3.93
CA LEU A 96 -9.09 -25.09 4.60
C LEU A 96 -8.50 -26.38 4.01
N GLU A 97 -9.33 -27.33 3.57
CA GLU A 97 -8.89 -28.52 2.84
C GLU A 97 -8.14 -28.13 1.55
N GLU A 98 -8.65 -27.16 0.80
CA GLU A 98 -8.00 -26.62 -0.41
C GLU A 98 -6.65 -25.97 -0.08
N PHE A 99 -6.58 -25.20 1.01
CA PHE A 99 -5.33 -24.60 1.48
C PHE A 99 -4.31 -25.67 1.87
N GLU A 100 -4.68 -26.67 2.68
CA GLU A 100 -3.73 -27.70 3.14
C GLU A 100 -3.22 -28.54 1.97
N ASN A 101 -4.08 -28.89 1.02
CA ASN A 101 -3.67 -29.59 -0.21
C ASN A 101 -2.66 -28.77 -1.02
N ALA A 102 -2.90 -27.47 -1.17
CA ALA A 102 -1.99 -26.57 -1.87
C ALA A 102 -0.68 -26.36 -1.09
N TYR A 103 -0.74 -26.25 0.23
CA TYR A 103 0.42 -26.05 1.08
C TYR A 103 1.35 -27.27 1.09
N GLU A 104 0.81 -28.48 1.11
CA GLU A 104 1.61 -29.71 1.00
C GLU A 104 2.26 -29.85 -0.40
N ARG A 105 1.57 -29.43 -1.45
CA ARG A 105 2.17 -29.34 -2.80
C ARG A 105 3.30 -28.31 -2.85
N TRP A 106 3.08 -27.13 -2.27
CA TRP A 106 4.09 -26.09 -2.17
C TRP A 106 5.30 -26.56 -1.38
N ARG A 107 5.12 -27.20 -0.22
CA ARG A 107 6.22 -27.80 0.56
C ARG A 107 7.01 -28.82 -0.22
N SER A 108 6.34 -29.62 -1.04
CA SER A 108 6.98 -30.65 -1.86
C SER A 108 7.79 -30.04 -3.02
N ASN A 109 7.30 -28.95 -3.61
CA ASN A 109 8.03 -28.23 -4.65
C ASN A 109 7.66 -26.73 -4.67
N PRO A 110 8.39 -25.89 -3.92
CA PRO A 110 8.04 -24.47 -3.76
C PRO A 110 8.09 -23.65 -5.05
N LYS A 111 8.77 -24.15 -6.09
CA LYS A 111 8.90 -23.45 -7.38
C LYS A 111 7.70 -23.63 -8.31
N LEU A 112 6.91 -24.68 -8.10
CA LEU A 112 5.81 -25.06 -9.03
C LEU A 112 4.44 -24.56 -8.58
N LEU A 113 4.35 -24.02 -7.37
CA LEU A 113 3.10 -23.51 -6.85
C LEU A 113 3.40 -22.27 -6.03
N ARG A 114 2.60 -21.23 -6.20
CA ARG A 114 2.72 -19.99 -5.44
C ARG A 114 1.49 -19.80 -4.58
N LEU A 115 1.68 -19.33 -3.35
CA LEU A 115 0.60 -19.14 -2.39
C LEU A 115 0.36 -17.64 -2.19
N MET A 116 -0.84 -17.18 -2.53
CA MET A 116 -1.27 -15.79 -2.32
C MET A 116 -2.42 -15.79 -1.31
N ILE A 117 -2.18 -15.31 -0.10
CA ILE A 117 -3.16 -15.35 1.00
C ILE A 117 -3.63 -13.95 1.37
N TYR A 118 -4.96 -13.78 1.43
CA TYR A 118 -5.59 -12.51 1.74
C TYR A 118 -6.62 -12.62 2.86
N PHE A 119 -6.64 -11.62 3.74
CA PHE A 119 -7.67 -11.45 4.75
C PHE A 119 -8.40 -10.12 4.57
N LYS A 120 -9.71 -10.19 4.36
CA LYS A 120 -10.57 -9.00 4.41
C LYS A 120 -10.70 -8.54 5.87
N ASN A 121 -10.58 -7.24 6.10
CA ASN A 121 -10.63 -6.61 7.42
C ASN A 121 -11.71 -5.52 7.51
N THR A 122 -12.76 -5.64 6.71
CA THR A 122 -13.92 -4.73 6.77
C THR A 122 -14.67 -4.94 8.10
N PRO A 123 -14.93 -3.87 8.88
CA PRO A 123 -15.68 -3.96 10.13
C PRO A 123 -17.10 -4.51 9.94
N LEU A 124 -17.56 -5.33 10.88
CA LEU A 124 -18.91 -5.89 10.90
C LEU A 124 -19.64 -5.58 12.19
N SER A 125 -20.98 -5.54 12.09
CA SER A 125 -21.82 -5.52 13.28
C SER A 125 -21.58 -6.78 14.11
N PRO A 126 -21.44 -6.67 15.46
CA PRO A 126 -21.30 -7.83 16.34
C PRO A 126 -22.36 -8.91 16.15
N ASP A 127 -23.58 -8.53 15.75
CA ASP A 127 -24.69 -9.46 15.52
C ASP A 127 -24.48 -10.39 14.31
N ASN A 128 -23.59 -10.01 13.39
CA ASN A 128 -23.28 -10.77 12.17
C ASN A 128 -21.99 -11.59 12.30
N ILE A 129 -21.39 -11.64 13.49
CA ILE A 129 -20.15 -12.36 13.75
C ILE A 129 -20.48 -13.68 14.44
N ASP A 130 -20.10 -14.79 13.81
CA ASP A 130 -20.08 -16.10 14.45
C ASP A 130 -18.79 -16.22 15.29
N PRO A 131 -18.87 -16.26 16.63
CA PRO A 131 -17.68 -16.28 17.49
C PRO A 131 -16.80 -17.51 17.30
N ASP A 132 -17.38 -18.66 16.95
CA ASP A 132 -16.64 -19.91 16.75
C ASP A 132 -15.85 -19.86 15.44
N GLN A 133 -16.47 -19.36 14.37
CA GLN A 133 -15.80 -19.12 13.09
C GLN A 133 -14.68 -18.09 13.22
N LEU A 134 -14.91 -17.00 13.96
CA LEU A 134 -13.91 -15.98 14.20
C LEU A 134 -12.72 -16.53 15.00
N ARG A 135 -12.97 -17.38 16.01
CA ARG A 135 -11.91 -18.06 16.75
C ARG A 135 -11.05 -18.94 15.83
N LEU A 136 -11.68 -19.77 15.01
CA LEU A 136 -10.98 -20.63 14.05
C LEU A 136 -10.16 -19.82 13.03
N LEU A 137 -10.71 -18.71 12.54
CA LEU A 137 -10.02 -17.79 11.66
C LEU A 137 -8.75 -17.20 12.31
N HIS A 138 -8.85 -16.76 13.56
CA HIS A 138 -7.70 -16.25 14.31
C HIS A 138 -6.63 -17.32 14.56
N GLU A 139 -7.04 -18.55 14.89
CA GLU A 139 -6.14 -19.69 15.06
C GLU A 139 -5.41 -20.02 13.75
N PHE A 140 -6.15 -20.07 12.64
CA PHE A 140 -5.57 -20.27 11.31
C PHE A 140 -4.58 -19.17 10.94
N ARG A 141 -4.97 -17.90 11.11
CA ARG A 141 -4.11 -16.74 10.81
C ARG A 141 -2.82 -16.77 11.62
N LYS A 142 -2.88 -17.16 12.89
CA LYS A 142 -1.69 -17.33 13.73
C LYS A 142 -0.80 -18.46 13.22
N SER A 143 -1.40 -19.58 12.80
CA SER A 143 -0.65 -20.74 12.29
C SER A 143 0.12 -20.47 11.00
N LEU A 144 -0.26 -19.45 10.22
CA LEU A 144 0.48 -19.06 9.01
C LEU A 144 1.89 -18.55 9.34
N GLY A 145 2.06 -17.83 10.45
CA GLY A 145 3.37 -17.36 10.92
C GLY A 145 4.30 -18.52 11.25
N ASP A 146 3.79 -19.53 11.96
CA ASP A 146 4.55 -20.75 12.28
C ASP A 146 4.90 -21.58 11.03
N ARG A 147 4.16 -21.38 9.94
CA ARG A 147 4.37 -22.03 8.63
C ARG A 147 5.28 -21.22 7.69
N GLY A 148 5.74 -20.04 8.11
CA GLY A 148 6.56 -19.15 7.28
C GLY A 148 5.79 -18.52 6.12
N ILE A 149 4.47 -18.40 6.23
CA ILE A 149 3.62 -17.88 5.16
C ILE A 149 3.21 -16.44 5.49
N LEU A 150 3.55 -15.53 4.57
CA LEU A 150 3.07 -14.16 4.60
C LEU A 150 1.65 -14.08 4.00
N TYR A 151 0.83 -13.21 4.58
CA TYR A 151 -0.50 -12.88 4.06
C TYR A 151 -0.66 -11.37 3.97
N SER A 152 -1.55 -10.92 3.08
CA SER A 152 -1.93 -9.51 2.97
C SER A 152 -3.33 -9.28 3.56
N THR A 153 -3.61 -8.05 3.96
CA THR A 153 -4.92 -7.62 4.44
C THR A 153 -5.48 -6.52 3.57
N PHE A 154 -6.81 -6.43 3.45
CA PHE A 154 -7.48 -5.35 2.74
C PHE A 154 -8.83 -5.00 3.39
N THR A 155 -9.30 -3.76 3.26
CA THR A 155 -10.52 -3.25 3.92
C THR A 155 -11.66 -2.98 2.91
N GLY A 156 -11.35 -2.92 1.61
CA GLY A 156 -12.34 -2.70 0.55
C GLY A 156 -11.90 -3.21 -0.83
N GLY A 157 -12.84 -3.19 -1.78
CA GLY A 157 -12.64 -3.74 -3.12
C GLY A 157 -11.60 -3.01 -3.98
N GLU A 158 -11.44 -1.70 -3.80
CA GLU A 158 -10.44 -0.90 -4.53
C GLU A 158 -9.01 -1.27 -4.11
N GLU A 159 -8.76 -1.27 -2.80
CA GLU A 159 -7.51 -1.74 -2.19
C GLU A 159 -7.21 -3.19 -2.59
N PHE A 160 -8.21 -4.08 -2.54
CA PHE A 160 -8.06 -5.47 -2.98
C PHE A 160 -7.64 -5.56 -4.45
N SER A 161 -8.28 -4.81 -5.33
CA SER A 161 -7.98 -4.82 -6.77
C SER A 161 -6.59 -4.24 -7.06
N GLN A 162 -6.17 -3.21 -6.32
CA GLN A 162 -4.81 -2.66 -6.42
C GLN A 162 -3.76 -3.68 -5.97
N LEU A 163 -3.96 -4.30 -4.80
CA LEU A 163 -3.08 -5.37 -4.30
C LEU A 163 -3.01 -6.54 -5.28
N LEU A 164 -4.13 -6.97 -5.85
CA LEU A 164 -4.14 -8.04 -6.86
C LEU A 164 -3.30 -7.67 -8.09
N ARG A 165 -3.42 -6.45 -8.61
CA ARG A 165 -2.61 -6.00 -9.76
C ARG A 165 -1.12 -6.05 -9.42
N ILE A 166 -0.73 -5.50 -8.27
CA ILE A 166 0.67 -5.48 -7.84
C ILE A 166 1.18 -6.91 -7.65
N HIS A 167 0.49 -7.72 -6.85
CA HIS A 167 0.96 -9.06 -6.49
C HIS A 167 0.94 -10.02 -7.69
N LEU A 168 -0.10 -10.01 -8.54
CA LEU A 168 -0.13 -10.85 -9.74
C LEU A 168 0.98 -10.45 -10.72
N SER A 169 1.27 -9.16 -10.87
CA SER A 169 2.39 -8.70 -11.72
C SER A 169 3.71 -9.28 -11.23
N LYS A 170 3.98 -9.17 -9.92
CA LYS A 170 5.15 -9.77 -9.26
C LYS A 170 5.23 -11.28 -9.46
N GLN A 171 4.12 -12.01 -9.27
CA GLN A 171 4.10 -13.46 -9.49
C GLN A 171 4.43 -13.85 -10.94
N VAL A 172 3.94 -13.08 -11.92
CA VAL A 172 4.21 -13.33 -13.33
C VAL A 172 5.65 -13.01 -13.70
N GLN A 173 6.20 -11.91 -13.18
CA GLN A 173 7.60 -11.57 -13.41
C GLN A 173 8.54 -12.61 -12.82
N ASP A 174 8.31 -13.05 -11.58
CA ASP A 174 9.10 -14.11 -10.98
C ASP A 174 8.99 -15.43 -11.78
N PHE A 175 7.79 -15.78 -12.26
CA PHE A 175 7.61 -16.95 -13.10
C PHE A 175 8.41 -16.86 -14.40
N LEU A 176 8.48 -15.68 -15.02
CA LEU A 176 9.29 -15.46 -16.23
C LEU A 176 10.78 -15.64 -15.96
N LYS A 177 11.27 -15.15 -14.82
CA LYS A 177 12.67 -15.29 -14.38
C LYS A 177 13.03 -16.75 -14.12
N ASP A 178 12.19 -17.46 -13.36
CA ASP A 178 12.40 -18.87 -13.02
C ASP A 178 12.48 -19.79 -14.24
N ASN A 179 11.80 -19.42 -15.34
CA ASN A 179 11.68 -20.26 -16.53
C ASN A 179 12.57 -19.82 -17.71
N ASN A 180 13.43 -18.81 -17.55
CA ASN A 180 14.35 -18.32 -18.61
C ASN A 180 13.65 -18.11 -19.98
N ILE A 181 12.39 -17.64 -20.00
CA ILE A 181 11.61 -17.41 -21.23
C ILE A 181 12.06 -16.07 -21.91
N GLY A 182 13.33 -15.70 -21.77
CA GLY A 182 13.89 -14.38 -22.12
C GLY A 182 14.87 -14.33 -23.30
N GLU A 183 15.13 -15.43 -24.01
CA GLU A 183 15.92 -15.37 -25.26
C GLU A 183 15.03 -15.46 -26.51
N MET A 184 14.57 -14.32 -27.02
CA MET A 184 14.21 -14.18 -28.44
C MET A 184 14.99 -13.02 -29.07
N ARG A 185 15.84 -13.40 -30.04
CA ARG A 185 16.78 -12.56 -30.80
C ARG A 185 16.09 -11.40 -31.55
N PRO A 186 16.63 -10.17 -31.50
CA PRO A 186 16.32 -9.11 -32.47
C PRO A 186 17.11 -9.31 -33.77
N THR A 187 16.43 -9.15 -34.91
CA THR A 187 17.03 -9.04 -36.24
C THR A 187 17.75 -7.69 -36.43
N GLU A 188 18.82 -7.72 -37.21
CA GLU A 188 19.84 -6.69 -37.50
C GLU A 188 19.37 -5.28 -37.98
N PRO A 189 20.26 -4.26 -37.94
CA PRO A 189 19.93 -2.86 -37.69
C PRO A 189 19.84 -1.98 -38.95
N VAL A 190 19.07 -0.90 -38.86
CA VAL A 190 19.22 0.28 -39.74
C VAL A 190 19.36 1.52 -38.87
N SER A 191 20.45 2.24 -39.13
CA SER A 191 20.85 3.50 -38.51
C SER A 191 20.17 4.68 -39.19
N THR A 192 19.53 5.57 -38.43
CA THR A 192 19.61 7.02 -38.63
C THR A 192 19.10 7.80 -37.42
N THR A 193 19.59 9.02 -37.35
CA THR A 193 19.82 9.89 -36.20
C THR A 193 18.62 10.74 -35.78
N GLU A 194 18.69 11.13 -34.50
CA GLU A 194 18.14 12.32 -33.84
C GLU A 194 16.66 12.35 -33.40
N THR A 195 16.53 12.61 -32.09
CA THR A 195 15.45 13.33 -31.36
C THR A 195 14.63 12.48 -30.38
N THR A 196 15.04 12.60 -29.11
CA THR A 196 14.21 12.60 -27.89
C THR A 196 13.40 11.34 -27.55
N GLN A 197 13.88 10.54 -26.58
CA GLN A 197 13.12 9.52 -25.81
C GLN A 197 14.00 9.12 -24.60
N SER A 198 13.66 9.52 -23.37
CA SER A 198 12.74 8.83 -22.43
C SER A 198 13.28 7.46 -22.01
N LEU A 199 14.09 7.49 -20.96
CA LEU A 199 14.48 6.31 -20.17
C LEU A 199 13.42 6.19 -19.06
N GLU A 200 12.46 5.29 -19.25
CA GLU A 200 11.66 4.73 -18.16
C GLU A 200 11.91 3.22 -18.22
N GLU A 201 12.88 2.78 -17.43
CA GLU A 201 13.28 1.40 -17.25
C GLU A 201 12.53 0.79 -16.05
N SER A 202 11.82 -0.31 -16.34
CA SER A 202 11.59 -1.51 -15.52
C SER A 202 11.41 -1.38 -14.00
N HIS A 203 10.16 -1.53 -13.54
CA HIS A 203 9.81 -1.81 -12.14
C HIS A 203 9.33 -3.27 -12.04
N ASP A 204 10.16 -4.15 -11.47
CA ASP A 204 9.80 -5.31 -10.63
C ASP A 204 10.82 -6.46 -10.68
N GLU A 205 11.95 -6.19 -10.05
CA GLU A 205 12.84 -7.15 -9.40
C GLU A 205 12.91 -6.84 -7.89
N ILE A 206 11.83 -6.26 -7.35
CA ILE A 206 11.92 -5.32 -6.25
C ILE A 206 11.29 -5.88 -4.96
N LEU A 207 12.09 -6.64 -4.22
CA LEU A 207 12.03 -6.80 -2.76
C LEU A 207 13.23 -7.62 -2.24
N GLU A 208 13.89 -8.42 -3.09
CA GLU A 208 15.20 -9.04 -2.81
C GLU A 208 16.28 -8.72 -3.87
N ASP A 209 15.94 -8.18 -5.03
CA ASP A 209 16.88 -7.76 -6.08
C ASP A 209 16.68 -6.28 -6.48
N GLU A 210 16.07 -5.47 -5.60
CA GLU A 210 15.95 -4.03 -5.81
C GLU A 210 17.36 -3.43 -5.73
N GLY A 211 17.90 -3.00 -6.88
CA GLY A 211 19.25 -2.50 -6.95
C GLY A 211 19.41 -1.29 -6.04
N PHE A 212 20.57 -1.14 -5.40
CA PHE A 212 20.88 0.03 -4.57
C PHE A 212 20.63 1.36 -5.31
N LEU A 213 20.84 1.38 -6.63
CA LEU A 213 20.57 2.55 -7.47
C LEU A 213 19.07 2.78 -7.71
N ASP A 214 18.29 1.71 -7.91
CA ASP A 214 16.83 1.78 -8.11
C ASP A 214 16.11 2.25 -6.83
N LEU A 215 16.62 1.82 -5.67
CA LEU A 215 16.17 2.29 -4.36
C LEU A 215 16.49 3.77 -4.14
N ILE A 216 17.67 4.22 -4.57
CA ILE A 216 18.02 5.65 -4.53
C ILE A 216 17.10 6.45 -5.46
N GLU A 217 16.88 5.97 -6.68
CA GLU A 217 15.99 6.62 -7.64
C GLU A 217 14.54 6.69 -7.10
N THR A 218 14.04 5.58 -6.54
CA THR A 218 12.73 5.53 -5.90
C THR A 218 12.65 6.51 -4.73
N THR A 219 13.69 6.58 -3.90
CA THR A 219 13.77 7.56 -2.80
C THR A 219 13.71 8.98 -3.32
N VAL A 220 14.45 9.32 -4.38
CA VAL A 220 14.48 10.66 -4.98
C VAL A 220 13.12 11.00 -5.58
N ASN A 221 12.56 10.14 -6.45
CA ASN A 221 11.28 10.36 -7.12
C ASN A 221 10.12 10.47 -6.12
N ALA A 222 10.11 9.64 -5.07
CA ALA A 222 9.11 9.73 -4.01
C ALA A 222 9.29 11.00 -3.15
N SER A 223 10.53 11.40 -2.86
CA SER A 223 10.82 12.65 -2.14
C SER A 223 10.43 13.89 -2.94
N GLU A 224 10.59 13.87 -4.27
CA GLU A 224 10.15 14.94 -5.17
C GLU A 224 8.62 15.06 -5.15
N ARG A 225 7.90 13.94 -5.30
CA ARG A 225 6.43 13.90 -5.15
C ARG A 225 5.98 14.44 -3.79
N ALA A 226 6.62 14.01 -2.70
CA ALA A 226 6.30 14.50 -1.35
C ALA A 226 6.56 16.02 -1.22
N THR A 227 7.64 16.53 -1.84
CA THR A 227 7.98 17.96 -1.83
C THR A 227 6.96 18.79 -2.62
N GLU A 228 6.51 18.30 -3.77
CA GLU A 228 5.47 18.95 -4.58
C GLU A 228 4.14 19.05 -3.81
N VAL A 229 3.70 17.94 -3.22
CA VAL A 229 2.49 17.91 -2.39
C VAL A 229 2.63 18.83 -1.16
N MET A 230 3.80 18.82 -0.51
CA MET A 230 4.05 19.70 0.64
C MET A 230 4.00 21.19 0.25
N LYS A 231 4.42 21.53 -0.97
CA LYS A 231 4.28 22.89 -1.51
C LYS A 231 2.80 23.25 -1.68
N HIS A 232 1.97 22.37 -2.25
CA HIS A 232 0.54 22.62 -2.38
C HIS A 232 -0.15 22.80 -1.01
N ILE A 233 0.21 21.98 -0.02
CA ILE A 233 -0.26 22.11 1.35
C ILE A 233 0.17 23.47 1.93
N THR A 234 1.43 23.86 1.75
CA THR A 234 1.97 25.15 2.21
C THR A 234 1.21 26.32 1.58
N ASP A 235 1.00 26.30 0.26
CA ASP A 235 0.25 27.33 -0.46
C ASP A 235 -1.19 27.46 0.07
N ALA A 236 -1.83 26.34 0.40
CA ALA A 236 -3.16 26.35 1.01
C ALA A 236 -3.14 26.98 2.41
N PHE A 237 -2.15 26.68 3.25
CA PHE A 237 -1.96 27.32 4.56
C PHE A 237 -1.71 28.82 4.45
N GLU A 238 -0.88 29.25 3.50
CA GLU A 238 -0.62 30.66 3.24
C GLU A 238 -1.89 31.41 2.85
N GLN A 239 -2.70 30.82 1.96
CA GLN A 239 -3.97 31.42 1.54
C GLN A 239 -4.97 31.52 2.69
N LEU A 240 -5.11 30.48 3.52
CA LEU A 240 -5.96 30.51 4.71
C LEU A 240 -5.50 31.60 5.70
N THR A 241 -4.18 31.73 5.88
CA THR A 241 -3.57 32.73 6.77
C THR A 241 -3.79 34.14 6.25
N ALA A 242 -3.59 34.38 4.95
CA ALA A 242 -3.85 35.66 4.30
C ALA A 242 -5.34 36.05 4.41
N GLY A 243 -6.25 35.11 4.17
CA GLY A 243 -7.69 35.31 4.38
C GLY A 243 -7.99 35.70 5.82
N THR A 244 -7.38 35.03 6.79
CA THR A 244 -7.50 35.32 8.25
C THR A 244 -7.03 36.73 8.61
N ALA A 245 -5.88 37.14 8.08
CA ALA A 245 -5.38 38.50 8.28
C ALA A 245 -6.32 39.55 7.66
N GLN A 246 -6.78 39.32 6.43
CA GLN A 246 -7.69 40.25 5.74
C GLN A 246 -9.01 40.41 6.49
N SER A 247 -9.65 39.33 6.94
CA SER A 247 -10.89 39.47 7.73
C SER A 247 -10.67 40.13 9.08
N THR A 248 -9.47 39.99 9.68
CA THR A 248 -9.15 40.73 10.90
C THR A 248 -9.07 42.23 10.64
N LEU A 249 -8.50 42.65 9.50
CA LEU A 249 -8.48 44.05 9.08
C LEU A 249 -9.89 44.58 8.77
N ASP A 250 -10.68 43.81 8.01
CA ASP A 250 -12.06 44.17 7.65
C ASP A 250 -12.96 44.30 8.89
N THR A 251 -12.70 43.48 9.92
CA THR A 251 -13.40 43.54 11.22
C THR A 251 -13.06 44.83 11.99
N LYS A 252 -11.83 45.34 11.86
CA LYS A 252 -11.37 46.59 12.50
C LYS A 252 -11.86 47.85 11.78
N SER A 253 -12.15 47.77 10.47
CA SER A 253 -12.59 48.91 9.66
C SER A 253 -14.11 49.14 9.67
N ILE A 254 -14.88 48.29 10.36
CA ILE A 254 -16.34 48.41 10.45
C ILE A 254 -16.73 49.69 11.17
N THR A 255 -17.58 50.49 10.53
CA THR A 255 -18.19 51.71 11.07
C THR A 255 -19.70 51.69 10.84
N GLY A 256 -20.45 52.56 11.51
CA GLY A 256 -21.92 52.66 11.38
C GLY A 256 -22.69 52.30 12.65
N ASP A 257 -24.01 52.18 12.52
CA ASP A 257 -24.91 51.77 13.59
C ASP A 257 -24.79 50.27 13.93
N ASP A 258 -25.40 49.86 15.05
CA ASP A 258 -25.25 48.49 15.58
C ASP A 258 -25.80 47.41 14.64
N ASN A 259 -26.86 47.70 13.90
CA ASN A 259 -27.44 46.76 12.93
C ASN A 259 -26.52 46.57 11.72
N SER A 260 -25.96 47.66 11.21
CA SER A 260 -25.03 47.67 10.09
C SER A 260 -23.73 46.96 10.46
N LYS A 261 -23.23 47.17 11.69
CA LYS A 261 -22.08 46.44 12.25
C LYS A 261 -22.34 44.95 12.32
N PHE A 262 -23.49 44.53 12.86
CA PHE A 262 -23.84 43.11 12.96
C PHE A 262 -23.89 42.44 11.58
N ALA A 263 -24.53 43.08 10.60
CA ALA A 263 -24.57 42.57 9.22
C ALA A 263 -23.17 42.47 8.60
N ALA A 264 -22.31 43.47 8.83
CA ALA A 264 -20.94 43.47 8.36
C ALA A 264 -20.10 42.34 8.99
N TYR A 265 -20.18 42.14 10.32
CA TYR A 265 -19.51 41.02 11.00
C TYR A 265 -19.95 39.68 10.43
N LYS A 266 -21.27 39.45 10.29
CA LYS A 266 -21.80 38.20 9.73
C LYS A 266 -21.27 37.95 8.32
N ARG A 267 -21.21 38.97 7.46
CA ARG A 267 -20.68 38.86 6.10
C ARG A 267 -19.19 38.50 6.10
N ILE A 268 -18.38 39.18 6.90
CA ILE A 268 -16.94 38.93 7.01
C ILE A 268 -16.68 37.52 7.54
N THR A 269 -17.40 37.09 8.57
CA THR A 269 -17.29 35.73 9.11
C THR A 269 -17.69 34.65 8.10
N ASN A 270 -18.75 34.86 7.32
CA ASN A 270 -19.16 33.89 6.31
C ASN A 270 -18.15 33.79 5.16
N ARG A 271 -17.56 34.91 4.70
CA ARG A 271 -16.45 34.87 3.75
C ARG A 271 -15.24 34.09 4.31
N GLN A 272 -15.00 34.16 5.61
CA GLN A 272 -13.97 33.31 6.23
C GLN A 272 -14.32 31.84 6.25
N ALA A 273 -15.60 31.52 6.44
CA ALA A 273 -16.06 30.15 6.31
C ALA A 273 -15.81 29.62 4.89
N GLU A 274 -16.04 30.44 3.86
CA GLU A 274 -15.74 30.08 2.46
C GLU A 274 -14.24 29.82 2.26
N ASN A 275 -13.36 30.72 2.72
CA ASN A 275 -11.90 30.50 2.68
C ASN A 275 -11.47 29.21 3.40
N MET A 276 -12.12 28.90 4.52
CA MET A 276 -11.89 27.67 5.27
C MET A 276 -12.35 26.42 4.50
N THR A 277 -13.49 26.50 3.82
CA THR A 277 -13.99 25.42 2.95
C THR A 277 -13.06 25.18 1.77
N ASP A 278 -12.56 26.23 1.12
CA ASP A 278 -11.61 26.10 0.01
C ASP A 278 -10.29 25.46 0.47
N PHE A 279 -9.82 25.81 1.66
CA PHE A 279 -8.65 25.17 2.27
C PHE A 279 -8.87 23.65 2.45
N VAL A 280 -10.02 23.23 2.97
CA VAL A 280 -10.35 21.79 3.12
C VAL A 280 -10.37 21.10 1.76
N ALA A 281 -11.03 21.69 0.76
CA ALA A 281 -11.17 21.12 -0.57
C ALA A 281 -9.81 20.89 -1.26
N ARG A 282 -8.81 21.73 -0.95
CA ARG A 282 -7.45 21.57 -1.45
C ARG A 282 -6.63 20.57 -0.65
N LEU A 283 -6.73 20.57 0.68
CA LEU A 283 -5.95 19.65 1.50
C LEU A 283 -6.41 18.20 1.38
N GLN A 284 -7.71 17.97 1.25
CA GLN A 284 -8.28 16.62 1.28
C GLN A 284 -7.69 15.64 0.25
N PRO A 285 -7.50 16.01 -1.04
CA PRO A 285 -6.85 15.13 -2.02
C PRO A 285 -5.33 15.02 -1.83
N GLU A 286 -4.68 16.04 -1.26
CA GLU A 286 -3.20 16.08 -1.10
C GLU A 286 -2.72 15.14 0.03
N ILE A 287 -3.51 14.96 1.10
CA ILE A 287 -3.14 14.12 2.24
C ILE A 287 -2.80 12.67 1.87
N PRO A 288 -3.63 11.91 1.12
CA PRO A 288 -3.27 10.55 0.75
C PRO A 288 -2.01 10.49 -0.13
N ILE A 289 -1.87 11.42 -1.08
CA ILE A 289 -0.70 11.50 -1.97
C ILE A 289 0.59 11.75 -1.16
N LEU A 290 0.52 12.65 -0.17
CA LEU A 290 1.63 12.88 0.76
C LEU A 290 1.97 11.60 1.54
N GLY A 291 0.95 10.89 2.02
CA GLY A 291 1.12 9.66 2.79
C GLY A 291 1.83 8.58 1.97
N ASP A 292 1.39 8.36 0.74
CA ASP A 292 1.97 7.36 -0.17
C ASP A 292 3.40 7.74 -0.54
N ALA A 293 3.64 9.00 -0.95
CA ALA A 293 4.98 9.48 -1.30
C ALA A 293 5.97 9.41 -0.13
N LEU A 294 5.53 9.74 1.10
CA LEU A 294 6.36 9.56 2.29
C LEU A 294 6.64 8.08 2.57
N SER A 295 5.66 7.20 2.41
CA SER A 295 5.84 5.76 2.64
C SER A 295 6.85 5.18 1.65
N ASP A 296 6.70 5.46 0.35
CA ASP A 296 7.60 5.02 -0.71
C ASP A 296 9.03 5.51 -0.47
N ALA A 297 9.19 6.80 -0.15
CA ALA A 297 10.50 7.40 0.09
C ALA A 297 11.19 6.78 1.30
N LEU A 298 10.47 6.58 2.41
CA LEU A 298 11.03 6.05 3.64
C LEU A 298 11.35 4.56 3.54
N ASP A 299 10.47 3.75 2.93
CA ASP A 299 10.71 2.32 2.72
C ASP A 299 11.95 2.10 1.84
N ALA A 300 12.02 2.77 0.68
CA ALA A 300 13.17 2.68 -0.22
C ALA A 300 14.46 3.14 0.48
N TYR A 301 14.41 4.28 1.18
CA TYR A 301 15.55 4.80 1.94
C TYR A 301 16.02 3.84 3.04
N GLY A 302 15.09 3.21 3.76
CA GLY A 302 15.40 2.19 4.76
C GLY A 302 16.13 0.98 4.16
N ARG A 303 15.66 0.49 3.01
CA ARG A 303 16.29 -0.64 2.30
C ARG A 303 17.69 -0.29 1.80
N THR A 304 17.95 0.95 1.34
CA THR A 304 19.32 1.35 0.97
C THR A 304 20.29 1.19 2.13
N MET A 305 19.87 1.48 3.38
CA MET A 305 20.71 1.31 4.56
C MET A 305 21.04 -0.15 4.85
N VAL A 306 20.13 -1.07 4.53
CA VAL A 306 20.32 -2.51 4.71
C VAL A 306 21.28 -3.10 3.68
N LEU A 307 21.31 -2.55 2.46
CA LEU A 307 22.19 -3.02 1.37
C LEU A 307 23.60 -2.41 1.41
N LEU A 308 23.82 -1.26 2.07
CA LEU A 308 25.15 -0.66 2.23
C LEU A 308 26.28 -1.63 2.67
N PRO A 309 26.05 -2.62 3.57
CA PRO A 309 27.07 -3.60 3.96
C PRO A 309 27.56 -4.50 2.82
N GLU A 310 26.76 -4.73 1.78
CA GLU A 310 27.10 -5.60 0.66
C GLU A 310 28.22 -5.02 -0.20
N PHE A 311 28.36 -3.69 -0.22
CA PHE A 311 29.44 -2.97 -0.89
C PHE A 311 30.76 -2.96 -0.08
N GLY A 312 30.78 -3.66 1.06
CA GLY A 312 31.95 -3.88 1.90
C GLY A 312 31.98 -3.03 3.17
N LYS A 313 32.44 -3.62 4.28
CA LYS A 313 32.60 -2.96 5.58
C LYS A 313 33.86 -2.08 5.60
N ASN A 314 33.83 -0.97 4.88
CA ASN A 314 34.91 0.02 4.85
C ASN A 314 34.50 1.31 5.58
N THR A 315 35.48 2.16 5.92
CA THR A 315 35.24 3.41 6.65
C THR A 315 34.32 4.38 5.89
N GLU A 316 34.32 4.31 4.56
CA GLU A 316 33.49 5.14 3.69
C GLU A 316 32.01 4.76 3.80
N GLY A 317 31.67 3.47 3.72
CA GLY A 317 30.32 2.95 3.93
C GLY A 317 29.79 3.21 5.34
N GLN A 318 30.66 3.20 6.37
CA GLN A 318 30.27 3.57 7.73
C GLN A 318 29.89 5.04 7.81
N SER A 319 30.69 5.90 7.17
CA SER A 319 30.40 7.32 7.10
C SER A 319 29.12 7.60 6.30
N GLN A 320 28.87 6.86 5.21
CA GLN A 320 27.65 6.99 4.41
C GLN A 320 26.41 6.57 5.22
N LEU A 321 26.47 5.44 5.93
CA LEU A 321 25.38 4.99 6.82
C LEU A 321 25.13 5.98 7.96
N GLN A 322 26.18 6.53 8.58
CA GLN A 322 26.04 7.57 9.61
C GLN A 322 25.42 8.85 9.07
N ASN A 323 25.84 9.29 7.88
CA ASN A 323 25.23 10.44 7.22
C ASN A 323 23.76 10.17 6.91
N ALA A 324 23.43 8.97 6.43
CA ALA A 324 22.06 8.58 6.11
C ALA A 324 21.16 8.56 7.36
N LEU A 325 21.65 8.02 8.47
CA LEU A 325 20.99 8.07 9.78
C LEU A 325 20.83 9.50 10.31
N SER A 326 21.83 10.36 10.11
CA SER A 326 21.77 11.78 10.48
C SER A 326 20.68 12.52 9.68
N THR A 327 20.57 12.24 8.39
CA THR A 327 19.49 12.77 7.53
C THR A 327 18.12 12.28 7.99
N ALA A 328 17.95 10.98 8.28
CA ALA A 328 16.70 10.44 8.82
C ALA A 328 16.30 11.12 10.14
N SER A 329 17.26 11.30 11.05
CA SER A 329 17.05 11.98 12.33
C SER A 329 16.66 13.45 12.15
N THR A 330 17.33 14.15 11.23
CA THR A 330 16.99 15.54 10.90
C THR A 330 15.58 15.67 10.33
N LEU A 331 15.20 14.75 9.43
CA LEU A 331 13.86 14.69 8.88
C LEU A 331 12.83 14.42 9.98
N ARG A 332 13.09 13.45 10.86
CA ARG A 332 12.22 13.15 12.01
C ARG A 332 12.03 14.36 12.92
N ILE A 333 13.10 15.06 13.29
CA ILE A 333 13.03 16.28 14.10
C ILE A 333 12.16 17.34 13.42
N THR A 334 12.36 17.54 12.11
CA THR A 334 11.59 18.52 11.33
C THR A 334 10.11 18.15 11.25
N MET A 335 9.81 16.86 11.03
CA MET A 335 8.44 16.36 11.00
C MET A 335 7.76 16.48 12.36
N VAL A 336 8.44 16.19 13.47
CA VAL A 336 7.91 16.39 14.83
C VAL A 336 7.59 17.86 15.06
N ALA A 337 8.51 18.78 14.75
CA ALA A 337 8.28 20.21 14.93
C ALA A 337 7.11 20.75 14.08
N SER A 338 6.98 20.24 12.86
CA SER A 338 5.86 20.54 11.96
C SER A 338 4.54 20.00 12.52
N LYS A 339 4.52 18.75 13.01
CA LYS A 339 3.37 18.13 13.66
C LYS A 339 2.92 18.92 14.90
N GLU A 340 3.83 19.28 15.80
CA GLU A 340 3.51 20.09 16.99
C GLU A 340 2.91 21.45 16.63
N SER A 341 3.39 22.07 15.55
CA SER A 341 2.85 23.33 15.05
C SER A 341 1.43 23.15 14.51
N MET A 342 1.17 22.04 13.82
CA MET A 342 -0.15 21.65 13.35
C MET A 342 -1.13 21.37 14.49
N GLU A 343 -0.70 20.64 15.54
CA GLU A 343 -1.49 20.36 16.73
C GLU A 343 -1.88 21.66 17.47
N ARG A 344 -0.94 22.60 17.60
CA ARG A 344 -1.21 23.93 18.17
C ARG A 344 -2.22 24.71 17.33
N PHE A 345 -2.06 24.73 16.02
CA PHE A 345 -3.00 25.39 15.11
C PHE A 345 -4.41 24.79 15.25
N ARG A 346 -4.52 23.46 15.22
CA ARG A 346 -5.77 22.73 15.44
C ARG A 346 -6.41 23.07 16.78
N SER A 347 -5.63 23.09 17.86
CA SER A 347 -6.11 23.41 19.21
C SER A 347 -6.65 24.84 19.30
N ASN A 348 -5.93 25.81 18.73
CA ASN A 348 -6.39 27.20 18.64
C ASN A 348 -7.71 27.32 17.86
N LEU A 349 -7.82 26.62 16.74
CA LEU A 349 -9.03 26.62 15.93
C LEU A 349 -10.22 25.98 16.69
N ALA A 350 -9.99 24.86 17.38
CA ALA A 350 -11.01 24.20 18.19
C ALA A 350 -11.59 25.12 19.26
N GLY A 351 -10.72 25.93 19.90
CA GLY A 351 -11.07 26.89 20.94
C GLY A 351 -11.89 28.10 20.47
N LEU A 352 -12.03 28.35 19.15
CA LEU A 352 -12.81 29.48 18.66
C LEU A 352 -14.31 29.33 19.00
N PRO A 353 -14.99 30.41 19.42
CA PRO A 353 -16.40 30.36 19.76
C PRO A 353 -17.27 30.07 18.53
N ARG A 354 -18.53 29.69 18.78
CA ARG A 354 -19.53 29.55 17.72
C ARG A 354 -19.98 30.93 17.26
N ILE A 355 -19.81 31.25 15.97
CA ILE A 355 -20.13 32.59 15.42
C ILE A 355 -21.31 32.52 14.46
N THR A 356 -21.12 31.95 13.27
CA THR A 356 -22.18 31.69 12.29
C THR A 356 -22.27 30.20 11.99
N THR A 357 -23.42 29.75 11.49
CA THR A 357 -23.61 28.34 11.10
C THR A 357 -22.57 27.89 10.08
N GLN A 358 -22.32 28.68 9.04
CA GLN A 358 -21.32 28.37 8.01
C GLN A 358 -19.91 28.27 8.60
N PHE A 359 -19.52 29.24 9.43
CA PHE A 359 -18.22 29.20 10.10
C PHE A 359 -18.07 27.98 11.00
N ASN A 360 -19.12 27.61 11.73
CA ASN A 360 -19.09 26.42 12.58
C ASN A 360 -18.92 25.12 11.78
N HIS A 361 -19.57 25.01 10.61
CA HIS A 361 -19.38 23.87 9.72
C HIS A 361 -17.96 23.83 9.17
N ALA A 362 -17.49 24.92 8.55
CA ALA A 362 -16.14 24.99 7.98
C ALA A 362 -15.05 24.75 9.05
N LYS A 363 -15.24 25.26 10.27
CA LYS A 363 -14.36 25.00 11.42
C LYS A 363 -14.24 23.51 11.72
N ARG A 364 -15.37 22.80 11.79
CA ARG A 364 -15.39 21.35 12.05
C ARG A 364 -14.74 20.58 10.90
N ASP A 365 -14.96 21.00 9.67
CA ASP A 365 -14.40 20.32 8.49
C ASP A 365 -12.86 20.51 8.42
N ILE A 366 -12.34 21.70 8.77
CA ILE A 366 -10.89 21.89 8.97
C ILE A 366 -10.36 20.99 10.09
N LEU A 367 -11.03 20.92 11.25
CA LEU A 367 -10.55 20.07 12.34
C LEU A 367 -10.40 18.60 11.89
N HIS A 368 -11.36 18.10 11.11
CA HIS A 368 -11.29 16.75 10.56
C HIS A 368 -10.15 16.56 9.55
N VAL A 369 -9.95 17.52 8.63
CA VAL A 369 -8.85 17.42 7.64
C VAL A 369 -7.49 17.49 8.33
N LEU A 370 -7.34 18.32 9.36
CA LEU A 370 -6.14 18.39 10.18
C LEU A 370 -5.89 17.10 10.97
N ASP A 371 -6.93 16.46 11.50
CA ASP A 371 -6.79 15.15 12.17
C ASP A 371 -6.27 14.06 11.21
N THR A 372 -6.72 14.09 9.95
CA THR A 372 -6.27 13.15 8.92
C THR A 372 -4.82 13.44 8.49
N LEU A 373 -4.43 14.71 8.42
CA LEU A 373 -3.04 15.08 8.16
C LEU A 373 -2.13 14.65 9.33
N LEU A 374 -2.54 14.91 10.57
CA LEU A 374 -1.79 14.51 11.77
C LEU A 374 -1.56 13.00 11.85
N SER A 375 -2.56 12.18 11.51
CA SER A 375 -2.38 10.72 11.46
C SER A 375 -1.41 10.27 10.36
N THR A 376 -1.29 11.04 9.28
CA THR A 376 -0.28 10.82 8.23
C THR A 376 1.13 11.15 8.74
N TYR A 377 1.29 12.21 9.52
CA TYR A 377 2.55 12.49 10.24
C TYR A 377 2.90 11.36 11.21
N ASP A 378 1.94 10.82 11.95
CA ASP A 378 2.18 9.70 12.88
C ASP A 378 2.69 8.46 12.17
N ARG A 379 2.10 8.10 11.03
CA ARG A 379 2.57 6.98 10.20
C ARG A 379 4.01 7.20 9.71
N GLY A 380 4.31 8.37 9.14
CA GLY A 380 5.65 8.70 8.66
C GLY A 380 6.71 8.72 9.78
N LEU A 381 6.35 9.23 10.97
CA LEU A 381 7.24 9.23 12.13
C LEU A 381 7.54 7.82 12.65
N ASN A 382 6.56 6.91 12.61
CA ASN A 382 6.77 5.51 12.97
C ASN A 382 7.75 4.82 12.01
N LEU A 383 7.56 4.98 10.68
CA LEU A 383 8.47 4.45 9.66
C LEU A 383 9.89 4.99 9.84
N LEU A 384 10.06 6.29 10.09
CA LEU A 384 11.36 6.89 10.39
C LEU A 384 12.00 6.29 11.65
N GLY A 385 11.20 5.99 12.68
CA GLY A 385 11.68 5.32 13.87
C GLY A 385 12.21 3.91 13.58
N GLU A 386 11.51 3.14 12.75
CA GLU A 386 11.93 1.81 12.31
C GLU A 386 13.24 1.86 11.50
N ILE A 387 13.35 2.81 10.56
CA ILE A 387 14.57 3.03 9.76
C ILE A 387 15.77 3.39 10.64
N GLU A 388 15.59 4.31 11.61
CA GLU A 388 16.65 4.67 12.55
C GLU A 388 17.12 3.48 13.39
N MET A 389 16.19 2.60 13.83
CA MET A 389 16.54 1.40 14.59
C MET A 389 17.31 0.40 13.72
N THR A 390 16.82 0.14 12.52
CA THR A 390 17.45 -0.78 11.56
C THR A 390 18.85 -0.30 11.18
N GLY A 391 19.01 0.96 10.79
CA GLY A 391 20.32 1.50 10.41
C GLY A 391 21.31 1.53 11.58
N LYS A 392 20.86 1.78 12.82
CA LYS A 392 21.72 1.65 14.01
C LYS A 392 22.18 0.22 14.23
N SER A 393 21.29 -0.76 14.08
CA SER A 393 21.65 -2.18 14.19
C SER A 393 22.68 -2.59 13.13
N VAL A 394 22.52 -2.12 11.89
CA VAL A 394 23.52 -2.32 10.83
C VAL A 394 24.87 -1.71 11.22
N LEU A 395 24.88 -0.48 11.74
CA LEU A 395 26.10 0.20 12.17
C LEU A 395 26.80 -0.53 13.34
N GLU A 396 26.05 -1.01 14.32
CA GLU A 396 26.56 -1.81 15.45
C GLU A 396 27.20 -3.12 14.96
N SER A 397 26.60 -3.79 13.98
CA SER A 397 27.14 -5.03 13.38
C SER A 397 28.48 -4.82 12.65
N TRP A 398 28.78 -3.58 12.23
CA TRP A 398 30.08 -3.25 11.64
C TRP A 398 31.14 -2.94 12.71
N GLN A 399 30.73 -2.49 13.91
CA GLN A 399 31.64 -2.22 15.01
C GLN A 399 32.03 -3.50 15.76
N SER A 400 31.12 -4.49 15.88
CA SER A 400 31.39 -5.77 16.54
C SER A 400 32.38 -6.65 15.77
N ASP A 401 32.28 -6.70 14.43
CA ASP A 401 33.15 -7.51 13.57
C ASP A 401 34.57 -6.94 13.43
N GLY A 402 34.80 -5.68 13.85
CA GLY A 402 36.12 -5.06 13.96
C GLY A 402 36.95 -5.54 15.15
N THR A 403 36.42 -6.46 15.97
CA THR A 403 37.13 -7.07 17.11
C THR A 403 37.34 -8.57 16.94
N SER A 404 38.20 -8.98 16.01
CA SER A 404 38.93 -10.25 16.14
C SER A 404 40.41 -10.09 15.80
N PRO A 405 41.30 -10.72 16.58
CA PRO A 405 42.70 -10.35 16.67
C PRO A 405 43.47 -10.77 15.43
N THR A 406 44.36 -9.86 15.02
CA THR A 406 45.50 -10.12 14.17
C THR A 406 46.17 -11.44 14.52
N LYS A 407 46.36 -12.29 13.49
CA LYS A 407 47.44 -13.25 13.42
C LYS A 407 48.24 -12.99 12.16
#